data_AF-A0A958G7H3-F1
#
_entry.id   AF-A0A958G7H3-F1
#
_cell.length_a   1.000
_cell.length_b   1.000
_cell.length_c   1.000
_cell.angle_alpha   90.00
_cell.angle_beta   90.00
_cell.angle_gamma   90.00
#
_symmetry.space_group_name_H-M   'P 1'
#
loop_
_entity.id
_entity.type
_entity.pdbx_description
1 polymer ?
#
loop_
_entity_poly.entity_id
_entity_poly.type
_entity_poly.pdbx_seq_one_letter_code
_entity_poly.pdbx_strand_id
1 'polypeptide(L)'
;RGIAVEDADKIEALVLQTLEKLAAEGIDKDTVEAALNTIEFRLRENNSGSYPRGLSLMLRTLSTWLHDGDPIAPLGFESTLSSLKADLTKQPRLLETMIRRYLLDNPHRTTVVLEPDETLAAKTEAEEKARLAAVRSGMSAAELDKIIANTRALRQAQTAPDAPEELAKIPRLSLNDLERKHQPIPLEVQHHGETEILFHDLFTSGILYADVGFNLKYVPQRLLPYLGLFGRAMMEMGTETEDFVTLSQRMGKYTGGISSSIVSSLNESRRETDAWMFFWGKTMTSQTGKLLDILHDVLLTPRLDHRERFRQIVLDTKSSRENSLASAGHGVVGARLGACFNASGWFNEMVHGTEYLFFLRELARKVDEDWPAVLSDLQALHQAIIHRGGMICNITLDGESWARLAPQFRDFLDRMPRKEMTPAVWTPELLGGFEGLAIPAQVNFVG
;
A
#
# COMPACT_ATOMS: atom_id res chain seq x y z
N ARG A 1 7.87 -14.29 -2.64
CA ARG A 1 8.17 -14.92 -3.95
C ARG A 1 9.59 -15.44 -3.89
N GLY A 2 9.76 -16.76 -3.88
CA GLY A 2 11.02 -17.44 -4.12
C GLY A 2 10.82 -18.36 -5.31
N ILE A 3 11.81 -18.43 -6.19
CA ILE A 3 11.86 -19.44 -7.26
C ILE A 3 12.79 -20.56 -6.79
N ALA A 4 12.55 -21.78 -7.23
CA ALA A 4 13.56 -22.82 -7.09
C ALA A 4 14.78 -22.43 -7.94
N VAL A 5 16.01 -22.67 -7.46
CA VAL A 5 17.23 -22.21 -8.12
C VAL A 5 17.34 -22.82 -9.54
N GLU A 6 16.94 -24.09 -9.67
CA GLU A 6 16.84 -24.83 -10.92
C GLU A 6 15.82 -24.28 -11.92
N ASP A 7 14.93 -23.40 -11.49
CA ASP A 7 13.93 -22.76 -12.35
C ASP A 7 14.39 -21.38 -12.85
N ALA A 8 15.58 -20.88 -12.48
CA ALA A 8 16.07 -19.56 -12.89
C ALA A 8 16.06 -19.37 -14.42
N ASP A 9 16.58 -20.35 -15.17
CA ASP A 9 16.58 -20.32 -16.64
C ASP A 9 15.17 -20.32 -17.23
N LYS A 10 14.22 -21.00 -16.56
CA LYS A 10 12.82 -21.02 -17.00
C LYS A 10 12.16 -19.65 -16.82
N ILE A 11 12.52 -18.93 -15.76
CA ILE A 11 12.03 -17.56 -15.54
C ILE A 11 12.62 -16.59 -16.55
N GLU A 12 13.93 -16.66 -16.83
CA GLU A 12 14.53 -15.84 -17.89
C GLU A 12 13.85 -16.12 -19.24
N ALA A 13 13.69 -17.40 -19.59
CA ALA A 13 12.99 -17.79 -20.81
C ALA A 13 11.55 -17.28 -20.84
N LEU A 14 10.80 -17.37 -19.74
CA LEU A 14 9.43 -16.87 -19.63
C LEU A 14 9.35 -15.35 -19.86
N VAL A 15 10.27 -14.58 -19.27
CA VAL A 15 10.34 -13.11 -19.45
C VAL A 15 10.59 -12.78 -20.91
N LEU A 16 11.60 -13.39 -21.53
CA LEU A 16 11.95 -13.15 -22.94
C LEU A 16 10.83 -13.58 -23.89
N GLN A 17 10.22 -14.75 -23.67
CA GLN A 17 9.08 -15.23 -24.45
C GLN A 17 7.87 -14.30 -24.32
N THR A 18 7.60 -13.78 -23.13
CA THR A 18 6.50 -12.82 -22.92
C THR A 18 6.77 -11.52 -23.67
N LEU A 19 7.99 -10.98 -23.59
CA LEU A 19 8.39 -9.79 -24.34
C LEU A 19 8.32 -10.01 -25.86
N GLU A 20 8.76 -11.18 -26.35
CA GLU A 20 8.66 -11.53 -27.78
C GLU A 20 7.21 -11.62 -28.22
N LYS A 21 6.35 -12.26 -27.42
CA LYS A 21 4.91 -12.35 -27.68
C LYS A 21 4.29 -10.96 -27.77
N LEU A 22 4.56 -10.08 -26.80
CA LEU A 22 4.07 -8.70 -26.82
C LEU A 22 4.58 -7.93 -28.04
N ALA A 23 5.86 -8.08 -28.39
CA ALA A 23 6.44 -7.43 -29.57
C ALA A 23 5.88 -7.98 -30.89
N ALA A 24 5.50 -9.27 -30.95
CA ALA A 24 4.96 -9.90 -32.15
C ALA A 24 3.46 -9.66 -32.31
N GLU A 25 2.66 -9.94 -31.27
CA GLU A 25 1.20 -9.96 -31.31
C GLU A 25 0.59 -8.58 -30.98
N GLY A 26 1.32 -7.75 -30.25
CA GLY A 26 0.87 -6.43 -29.81
C GLY A 26 0.38 -6.41 -28.36
N ILE A 27 0.32 -5.20 -27.80
CA ILE A 27 -0.25 -4.94 -26.48
C ILE A 27 -1.74 -4.67 -26.66
N ASP A 28 -2.54 -5.23 -25.74
CA ASP A 28 -3.97 -4.93 -25.68
C ASP A 28 -4.23 -3.41 -25.55
N LYS A 29 -5.17 -2.90 -26.35
CA LYS A 29 -5.41 -1.45 -26.48
C LYS A 29 -5.97 -0.84 -25.22
N ASP A 30 -6.87 -1.54 -24.52
CA ASP A 30 -7.43 -1.06 -23.26
C ASP A 30 -6.36 -1.00 -22.16
N THR A 31 -5.39 -1.91 -22.20
CA THR A 31 -4.20 -1.86 -21.33
C THR A 31 -3.36 -0.59 -21.58
N VAL A 32 -3.11 -0.25 -22.85
CA VAL A 32 -2.37 0.97 -23.21
C VAL A 32 -3.13 2.22 -22.78
N GLU A 33 -4.44 2.27 -23.02
CA GLU A 33 -5.27 3.41 -22.63
C GLU A 33 -5.35 3.57 -21.11
N ALA A 34 -5.50 2.47 -20.36
CA ALA A 34 -5.47 2.47 -18.90
C ALA A 34 -4.13 2.98 -18.34
N ALA A 35 -3.01 2.55 -18.93
CA ALA A 35 -1.68 3.02 -18.54
C ALA A 35 -1.50 4.53 -18.81
N LEU A 36 -1.93 5.00 -19.99
CA LEU A 36 -1.87 6.42 -20.35
C LEU A 36 -2.72 7.28 -19.41
N ASN A 37 -3.96 6.89 -19.14
CA ASN A 37 -4.82 7.60 -18.19
C ASN A 37 -4.21 7.63 -16.79
N THR A 38 -3.64 6.51 -16.32
CA THR A 38 -2.96 6.44 -15.01
C THR A 38 -1.78 7.43 -14.93
N ILE A 39 -0.97 7.53 -15.99
CA ILE A 39 0.16 8.47 -16.05
C ILE A 39 -0.35 9.91 -16.08
N GLU A 40 -1.31 10.22 -16.95
CA GLU A 40 -1.92 11.56 -17.08
C GLU A 40 -2.54 12.02 -15.77
N PHE A 41 -3.30 11.14 -15.11
CA PHE A 41 -3.95 11.44 -13.84
C PHE A 41 -2.90 11.77 -12.77
N ARG A 42 -1.84 10.95 -12.62
CA ARG A 42 -0.77 11.22 -11.64
C ARG A 42 -0.08 12.56 -11.88
N LEU A 43 0.15 12.92 -13.14
CA LEU A 43 0.77 14.19 -13.51
C LEU A 43 -0.13 15.39 -13.18
N ARG A 44 -1.44 15.28 -13.44
CA ARG A 44 -2.43 16.32 -13.13
C ARG A 44 -2.72 16.47 -11.65
N GLU A 45 -2.89 15.35 -10.95
CA GLU A 45 -3.14 15.32 -9.52
C GLU A 45 -1.93 15.89 -8.74
N ASN A 46 -0.72 15.57 -9.21
CA ASN A 46 0.55 15.96 -8.61
C ASN A 46 0.53 15.82 -7.07
N ASN A 47 -0.03 14.69 -6.62
CA ASN A 47 -0.22 14.36 -5.22
C ASN A 47 1.02 13.65 -4.70
N SER A 48 1.81 14.37 -3.91
CA SER A 48 3.02 13.87 -3.26
C SER A 48 2.75 13.39 -1.82
N GLY A 49 1.48 13.30 -1.40
CA GLY A 49 1.11 12.95 -0.03
C GLY A 49 1.69 13.94 0.99
N SER A 50 2.33 13.42 2.03
CA SER A 50 3.06 14.22 3.03
C SER A 50 4.39 14.78 2.52
N TYR A 51 4.88 14.31 1.36
CA TYR A 51 6.12 14.77 0.79
C TYR A 51 5.93 16.18 0.17
N PRO A 52 6.78 17.17 0.45
CA PRO A 52 6.61 18.50 -0.09
C PRO A 52 6.65 18.54 -1.62
N ARG A 53 5.67 19.19 -2.25
CA ARG A 53 5.62 19.33 -3.73
C ARG A 53 6.91 19.96 -4.28
N GLY A 54 7.45 20.98 -3.63
CA GLY A 54 8.70 21.63 -4.05
C GLY A 54 9.90 20.67 -4.07
N LEU A 55 9.99 19.77 -3.09
CA LEU A 55 11.03 18.76 -3.04
C LEU A 55 10.84 17.69 -4.13
N SER A 56 9.60 17.29 -4.41
CA SER A 56 9.31 16.40 -5.53
C SER A 56 9.70 17.02 -6.87
N LEU A 57 9.45 18.32 -7.07
CA LEU A 57 9.84 19.03 -8.29
C LEU A 57 11.36 19.14 -8.40
N MET A 58 12.06 19.48 -7.31
CA MET A 58 13.51 19.52 -7.26
C MET A 58 14.13 18.18 -7.70
N LEU A 59 13.66 17.06 -7.15
CA LEU A 59 14.17 15.73 -7.53
C LEU A 59 13.91 15.40 -9.00
N ARG A 60 12.77 15.80 -9.57
CA ARG A 60 12.49 15.63 -11.00
C ARG A 60 13.47 16.44 -11.86
N THR A 61 13.73 17.68 -11.48
CA THR A 61 14.70 18.57 -12.16
C THR A 61 16.12 18.00 -12.10
N LEU A 62 16.53 17.40 -10.98
CA LEU A 62 17.87 16.84 -10.83
C LEU A 62 18.14 15.66 -11.78
N SER A 63 17.10 15.01 -12.32
CA SER A 63 17.27 13.88 -13.26
C SER A 63 17.91 14.27 -14.59
N THR A 64 17.79 15.54 -15.01
CA THR A 64 18.48 16.10 -16.19
C THR A 64 19.60 17.05 -15.79
N TRP A 65 19.38 17.87 -14.75
CA TRP A 65 20.30 18.93 -14.40
C TRP A 65 21.67 18.43 -13.92
N LEU A 66 21.72 17.28 -13.21
CA LEU A 66 22.98 16.65 -12.79
C LEU A 66 23.84 16.13 -13.95
N HIS A 67 23.27 16.09 -15.16
CA HIS A 67 23.91 15.62 -16.38
C HIS A 67 23.96 16.74 -17.44
N ASP A 68 24.03 18.00 -17.00
CA ASP A 68 24.09 19.22 -17.84
C ASP A 68 22.91 19.39 -18.81
N GLY A 69 21.78 18.72 -18.54
CA GLY A 69 20.53 18.86 -19.30
C GLY A 69 19.65 20.02 -18.81
N ASP A 70 18.59 20.30 -19.57
CA ASP A 70 17.61 21.34 -19.20
C ASP A 70 16.87 20.98 -17.88
N PRO A 71 17.00 21.80 -16.82
CA PRO A 71 16.35 21.56 -15.53
C PRO A 71 14.82 21.71 -15.56
N ILE A 72 14.25 22.38 -16.57
CA ILE A 72 12.82 22.66 -16.68
C ILE A 72 12.09 21.60 -17.52
N ALA A 73 12.77 20.99 -18.49
CA ALA A 73 12.17 20.00 -19.38
C ALA A 73 11.39 18.88 -18.66
N PRO A 74 11.86 18.29 -17.53
CA PRO A 74 11.12 17.25 -16.81
C PRO A 74 9.85 17.74 -16.08
N LEU A 75 9.68 19.06 -15.93
CA LEU A 75 8.54 19.64 -15.22
C LEU A 75 7.31 19.83 -16.12
N GLY A 76 7.54 20.08 -17.41
CA GLY A 76 6.48 20.21 -18.41
C GLY A 76 6.05 18.84 -18.95
N PHE A 77 4.75 18.53 -18.86
CA PHE A 77 4.23 17.22 -19.30
C PHE A 77 3.13 17.28 -20.36
N GLU A 78 2.37 18.37 -20.47
CA GLU A 78 1.19 18.44 -21.36
C GLU A 78 1.55 18.29 -22.85
N SER A 79 2.58 18.99 -23.33
CA SER A 79 3.04 18.87 -24.72
C SER A 79 3.63 17.48 -25.02
N THR A 80 4.45 16.96 -24.12
CA THR A 80 5.06 15.62 -24.24
C THR A 80 4.00 14.52 -24.25
N LEU A 81 3.01 14.59 -23.36
CA LEU A 81 1.92 13.63 -23.29
C LEU A 81 1.02 13.71 -24.54
N SER A 82 0.74 14.91 -25.03
CA SER A 82 -0.04 15.11 -26.26
C SER A 82 0.68 14.54 -27.49
N SER A 83 1.99 14.78 -27.60
CA SER A 83 2.83 14.19 -28.65
C SER A 83 2.85 12.66 -28.56
N LEU A 84 3.01 12.09 -27.36
CA LEU A 84 2.97 10.64 -27.15
C LEU A 84 1.64 10.03 -27.61
N LYS A 85 0.50 10.64 -27.25
CA LYS A 85 -0.83 10.18 -27.70
C LYS A 85 -0.96 10.24 -29.22
N ALA A 86 -0.45 11.30 -29.86
CA ALA A 86 -0.46 11.43 -31.31
C ALA A 86 0.45 10.38 -31.97
N ASP A 87 1.61 10.10 -31.40
CA ASP A 87 2.55 9.09 -31.92
C ASP A 87 1.98 7.68 -31.81
N LEU A 88 1.34 7.33 -30.69
CA LEU A 88 0.65 6.05 -30.53
C LEU A 88 -0.51 5.88 -31.52
N THR A 89 -1.17 6.98 -31.90
CA THR A 89 -2.24 6.95 -32.92
C THR A 89 -1.66 6.78 -34.33
N LYS A 90 -0.57 7.48 -34.65
CA LYS A 90 0.09 7.44 -35.98
C LYS A 90 0.88 6.15 -36.20
N GLN A 91 1.43 5.58 -35.13
CA GLN A 91 2.29 4.40 -35.13
C GLN A 91 1.70 3.36 -34.16
N PRO A 92 0.69 2.58 -34.56
CA PRO A 92 0.01 1.62 -33.68
C PRO A 92 0.91 0.53 -33.09
N ARG A 93 2.12 0.36 -33.65
CA ARG A 93 3.13 -0.63 -33.26
C ARG A 93 4.35 -0.01 -32.55
N LEU A 94 4.22 1.24 -32.09
CA LEU A 94 5.32 2.00 -31.50
C LEU A 94 5.89 1.29 -30.27
N LEU A 95 5.04 0.85 -29.35
CA LEU A 95 5.47 0.21 -28.10
C LEU A 95 6.13 -1.15 -28.38
N GLU A 96 5.59 -1.92 -29.31
CA GLU A 96 6.14 -3.20 -29.76
C GLU A 96 7.52 -3.03 -30.39
N THR A 97 7.69 -1.98 -31.20
CA THR A 97 8.98 -1.60 -31.80
C THR A 97 9.99 -1.22 -30.71
N MET A 98 9.54 -0.51 -29.67
CA MET A 98 10.39 -0.15 -28.52
C MET A 98 10.78 -1.38 -27.68
N ILE A 99 9.86 -2.32 -27.41
CA ILE A 99 10.16 -3.58 -26.71
C ILE A 99 11.26 -4.33 -27.46
N ARG A 100 11.09 -4.48 -28.78
CA ARG A 100 12.09 -5.17 -29.62
C ARG A 100 13.45 -4.48 -29.56
N ARG A 101 13.48 -3.18 -29.83
CA ARG A 101 14.74 -2.42 -29.92
C ARG A 101 15.48 -2.31 -28.59
N TYR A 102 14.78 -1.99 -27.50
CA TYR A 102 15.43 -1.60 -26.23
C TYR A 102 15.57 -2.75 -25.24
N LEU A 103 14.79 -3.83 -25.38
CA LEU A 103 14.81 -4.97 -24.46
C LEU A 103 15.28 -6.27 -25.12
N LEU A 104 14.65 -6.69 -26.23
CA LEU A 104 14.95 -7.99 -26.87
C LEU A 104 16.29 -7.97 -27.61
N ASP A 105 16.45 -7.00 -28.52
CA ASP A 105 17.63 -6.87 -29.39
C ASP A 105 18.81 -6.18 -28.67
N ASN A 106 18.60 -5.68 -27.44
CA ASN A 106 19.63 -5.01 -26.67
C ASN A 106 20.55 -6.03 -25.97
N PRO A 107 21.82 -6.17 -26.37
CA PRO A 107 22.74 -7.12 -25.76
C PRO A 107 23.23 -6.67 -24.37
N HIS A 108 23.00 -5.41 -23.98
CA HIS A 108 23.40 -4.88 -22.68
C HIS A 108 22.42 -5.31 -21.58
N ARG A 109 22.42 -6.63 -21.30
CA ARG A 109 21.51 -7.32 -20.38
C ARG A 109 22.29 -8.18 -19.39
N THR A 110 21.81 -8.25 -18.15
CA THR A 110 22.40 -9.06 -17.09
C THR A 110 21.30 -9.78 -16.31
N THR A 111 21.48 -11.09 -16.12
CA THR A 111 20.64 -11.91 -15.23
C THR A 111 21.35 -12.05 -13.89
N VAL A 112 20.66 -11.69 -12.81
CA VAL A 112 21.18 -11.79 -11.43
C VAL A 112 20.33 -12.79 -10.66
N VAL A 113 20.94 -13.89 -10.21
CA VAL A 113 20.31 -14.91 -9.37
C VAL A 113 20.83 -14.75 -7.95
N LEU A 114 19.92 -14.57 -6.99
CA LEU A 114 20.23 -14.49 -5.57
C LEU A 114 19.82 -15.79 -4.89
N GLU A 115 20.80 -16.54 -4.40
CA GLU A 115 20.59 -17.83 -3.75
C GLU A 115 20.69 -17.68 -2.21
N PRO A 116 19.78 -18.30 -1.45
CA PRO A 116 19.89 -18.30 0.00
C PRO A 116 21.09 -19.15 0.44
N ASP A 117 22.02 -18.55 1.19
CA ASP A 117 23.13 -19.26 1.84
C ASP A 117 22.99 -19.14 3.37
N GLU A 118 22.56 -20.23 4.02
CA GLU A 118 22.40 -20.33 5.47
C GLU A 118 23.72 -20.11 6.23
N THR A 119 24.86 -20.32 5.56
CA THR A 119 26.20 -20.20 6.15
C THR A 119 26.82 -18.82 5.94
N LEU A 120 26.27 -17.98 5.06
CA LEU A 120 26.85 -16.69 4.68
C LEU A 120 27.07 -15.78 5.90
N ALA A 121 26.04 -15.64 6.75
CA ALA A 121 26.14 -14.81 7.95
C ALA A 121 27.27 -15.28 8.88
N ALA A 122 27.37 -16.59 9.14
CA ALA A 122 28.42 -17.16 9.98
C ALA A 122 29.81 -17.02 9.34
N LYS A 123 29.93 -17.17 8.02
CA LYS A 123 31.19 -16.93 7.28
C LYS A 123 31.62 -15.47 7.39
N THR A 124 30.72 -14.52 7.14
CA THR A 124 31.02 -13.08 7.26
C THR A 124 31.43 -12.71 8.69
N GLU A 125 30.75 -13.23 9.71
CA GLU A 125 31.14 -12.99 11.11
C GLU A 125 32.51 -13.60 11.44
N ALA A 126 32.78 -14.82 10.97
CA ALA A 126 34.07 -15.48 11.17
C ALA A 126 35.22 -14.73 10.47
N GLU A 127 35.02 -14.28 9.23
CA GLU A 127 35.96 -13.45 8.48
C GLU A 127 36.23 -12.11 9.19
N GLU A 128 35.17 -11.45 9.66
CA GLU A 128 35.31 -10.20 10.42
C GLU A 128 36.08 -10.43 11.74
N LYS A 129 35.74 -11.47 12.49
CA LYS A 129 36.42 -11.84 13.74
C LYS A 129 37.89 -12.18 13.51
N ALA A 130 38.20 -12.91 12.44
CA ALA A 130 39.57 -13.22 12.06
C ALA A 130 40.35 -11.94 11.69
N ARG A 131 39.75 -11.05 10.90
CA ARG A 131 40.35 -9.75 10.56
C ARG A 131 40.62 -8.90 11.80
N LEU A 132 39.66 -8.81 12.73
CA LEU A 132 39.82 -8.08 13.99
C LEU A 132 40.89 -8.72 14.89
N ALA A 133 40.97 -10.05 14.95
CA ALA A 133 42.00 -10.77 15.68
C ALA A 133 43.40 -10.51 15.10
N ALA A 134 43.54 -10.52 13.76
CA ALA A 134 44.79 -10.19 13.08
C ALA A 134 45.24 -8.76 13.39
N VAL A 135 44.33 -7.77 13.28
CA VAL A 135 44.61 -6.37 13.65
C VAL A 135 45.06 -6.28 15.11
N ARG A 136 44.35 -6.93 16.04
CA ARG A 136 44.71 -6.93 17.46
C ARG A 136 46.07 -7.57 17.72
N SER A 137 46.41 -8.66 17.03
CA SER A 137 47.68 -9.36 17.21
C SER A 137 48.89 -8.57 16.70
N GLY A 138 48.68 -7.68 15.72
CA GLY A 138 49.71 -6.78 15.21
C GLY A 138 49.94 -5.53 16.07
N MET A 139 49.15 -5.32 17.12
CA MET A 139 49.24 -4.13 17.98
C MET A 139 50.16 -4.35 19.17
N SER A 140 50.94 -3.33 19.49
CA SER A 140 51.66 -3.20 20.74
C SER A 140 50.71 -2.95 21.92
N ALA A 141 51.18 -3.19 23.15
CA ALA A 141 50.42 -2.89 24.35
C ALA A 141 50.00 -1.41 24.44
N ALA A 142 50.89 -0.49 24.04
CA ALA A 142 50.61 0.95 24.03
C ALA A 142 49.49 1.33 23.04
N GLU A 143 49.40 0.66 21.88
CA GLU A 143 48.33 0.88 20.91
C GLU A 143 46.99 0.34 21.41
N LEU A 144 46.99 -0.82 22.08
CA LEU A 144 45.79 -1.38 22.71
C LEU A 144 45.26 -0.45 23.82
N ASP A 145 46.15 0.04 24.69
CA ASP A 145 45.78 0.99 25.75
C ASP A 145 45.21 2.29 25.17
N LYS A 146 45.79 2.77 24.06
CA LYS A 146 45.29 3.94 23.33
C LYS A 146 43.88 3.70 22.77
N ILE A 147 43.59 2.53 22.20
CA ILE A 147 42.25 2.19 21.71
C ILE A 147 41.25 2.15 22.85
N ILE A 148 41.60 1.51 23.97
CA ILE A 148 40.73 1.45 25.16
C ILE A 148 40.42 2.87 25.66
N ALA A 149 41.44 3.72 25.77
CA ALA A 149 41.27 5.12 26.15
C ALA A 149 40.37 5.88 25.17
N ASN A 150 40.58 5.72 23.87
CA ASN A 150 39.76 6.33 22.82
C ASN A 150 38.30 5.84 22.87
N THR A 151 38.05 4.55 23.06
CA THR A 151 36.70 3.99 23.18
C THR A 151 35.98 4.56 24.40
N ARG A 152 36.67 4.69 25.55
CA ARG A 152 36.10 5.32 26.75
C ARG A 152 35.80 6.80 26.52
N ALA A 153 36.73 7.54 25.93
CA ALA A 153 36.54 8.95 25.61
C ALA A 153 35.39 9.17 24.63
N LEU A 154 35.27 8.33 23.58
CA LEU A 154 34.17 8.37 22.63
C LEU A 154 32.82 8.09 23.31
N ARG A 155 32.74 7.04 24.15
CA ARG A 155 31.52 6.75 24.91
C ARG A 155 31.13 7.91 25.80
N GLN A 156 32.08 8.46 26.55
CA GLN A 156 31.84 9.62 27.41
C GLN A 156 31.31 10.81 26.59
N ALA A 157 31.93 11.11 25.44
CA ALA A 157 31.51 12.19 24.55
C ALA A 157 30.09 11.98 23.98
N GLN A 158 29.73 10.75 23.57
CA GLN A 158 28.40 10.43 23.05
C GLN A 158 27.30 10.48 24.12
N THR A 159 27.65 10.22 25.38
CA THR A 159 26.69 10.23 26.50
C THR A 159 26.63 11.55 27.25
N ALA A 160 27.60 12.45 27.04
CA ALA A 160 27.62 13.75 27.69
C ALA A 160 26.57 14.66 27.03
N PRO A 161 25.68 15.30 27.82
CA PRO A 161 24.75 16.26 27.27
C PRO A 161 25.50 17.52 26.79
N ASP A 162 25.01 18.13 25.71
CA ASP A 162 25.52 19.43 25.25
C ASP A 162 25.28 20.52 26.30
N ALA A 163 26.23 21.46 26.40
CA ALA A 163 26.11 22.58 27.33
C ALA A 163 24.93 23.50 26.95
N PRO A 164 24.18 24.03 27.94
CA PRO A 164 23.05 24.92 27.66
C PRO A 164 23.41 26.15 26.81
N GLU A 165 24.61 26.73 26.97
CA GLU A 165 25.04 27.88 26.17
C GLU A 165 25.26 27.51 24.69
N GLU A 166 25.70 26.29 24.39
CA GLU A 166 25.85 25.80 23.01
C GLU A 166 24.50 25.50 22.37
N LEU A 167 23.59 24.86 23.12
CA LEU A 167 22.21 24.64 22.66
C LEU A 167 21.48 25.96 22.40
N ALA A 168 21.80 27.03 23.13
CA ALA A 168 21.21 28.36 22.95
C ALA A 168 21.63 29.03 21.63
N LYS A 169 22.72 28.59 20.98
CA LYS A 169 23.16 29.11 19.67
C LYS A 169 22.33 28.58 18.50
N ILE A 170 21.58 27.48 18.70
CA ILE A 170 20.69 26.92 17.69
C ILE A 170 19.44 27.83 17.60
N PRO A 171 19.17 28.48 16.47
CA PRO A 171 18.01 29.35 16.33
C PRO A 171 16.71 28.55 16.49
N ARG A 172 15.72 29.15 17.16
CA ARG A 172 14.42 28.52 17.46
C ARG A 172 13.30 29.49 17.18
N LEU A 173 12.16 28.96 16.77
CA LEU A 173 10.91 29.72 16.79
C LEU A 173 10.48 30.00 18.23
N SER A 174 9.88 31.15 18.43
CA SER A 174 9.20 31.50 19.68
C SER A 174 7.78 30.95 19.68
N LEU A 175 7.15 30.88 20.85
CA LEU A 175 5.72 30.55 20.95
C LEU A 175 4.83 31.57 20.23
N ASN A 176 5.32 32.78 19.98
CA ASN A 176 4.58 33.82 19.25
C ASN A 176 4.61 33.60 17.73
N ASP A 177 5.52 32.77 17.22
CA ASP A 177 5.59 32.40 15.80
C ASP A 177 4.61 31.26 15.46
N LEU A 178 3.98 30.65 16.46
CA LEU A 178 3.03 29.54 16.30
C LEU A 178 1.58 30.04 16.21
N GLU A 179 0.83 29.57 15.22
CA GLU A 179 -0.61 29.80 15.13
C GLU A 179 -1.32 29.11 16.31
N ARG A 180 -2.09 29.88 17.09
CA ARG A 180 -2.80 29.36 18.27
C ARG A 180 -4.06 28.56 17.93
N LYS A 181 -4.50 28.61 16.69
CA LYS A 181 -5.69 27.92 16.20
C LYS A 181 -5.27 27.02 15.05
N HIS A 182 -5.78 25.79 15.05
CA HIS A 182 -5.61 24.90 13.90
C HIS A 182 -6.36 25.47 12.71
N GLN A 183 -5.91 25.12 11.50
CA GLN A 183 -6.62 25.44 10.29
C GLN A 183 -7.91 24.60 10.22
N PRO A 184 -9.10 25.23 10.16
CA PRO A 184 -10.34 24.47 10.04
C PRO A 184 -10.41 23.80 8.68
N ILE A 185 -10.73 22.51 8.66
CA ILE A 185 -11.05 21.79 7.43
C ILE A 185 -12.56 21.95 7.23
N PRO A 186 -13.03 22.54 6.10
CA PRO A 186 -14.45 22.66 5.82
C PRO A 186 -15.11 21.28 5.87
N LEU A 187 -16.20 21.16 6.63
CA LEU A 187 -16.97 19.94 6.75
C LEU A 187 -18.45 20.30 6.79
N GLU A 188 -19.19 19.78 5.83
CA GLU A 188 -20.65 19.80 5.80
C GLU A 188 -21.15 18.37 5.94
N VAL A 189 -21.96 18.11 6.97
CA VAL A 189 -22.59 16.79 7.18
C VAL A 189 -23.95 16.79 6.48
N GLN A 190 -24.04 16.03 5.40
CA GLN A 190 -25.28 15.79 4.67
C GLN A 190 -25.82 14.40 4.99
N HIS A 191 -27.11 14.20 4.73
CA HIS A 191 -27.77 12.90 4.93
C HIS A 191 -28.51 12.48 3.66
N HIS A 192 -28.40 11.20 3.32
CA HIS A 192 -29.22 10.56 2.31
C HIS A 192 -29.80 9.27 2.88
N GLY A 193 -31.07 9.32 3.32
CA GLY A 193 -31.64 8.25 4.15
C GLY A 193 -30.86 8.12 5.46
N GLU A 194 -30.41 6.89 5.76
CA GLU A 194 -29.60 6.56 6.95
C GLU A 194 -28.08 6.72 6.73
N THR A 195 -27.66 7.10 5.53
CA THR A 195 -26.25 7.25 5.18
C THR A 195 -25.80 8.68 5.42
N GLU A 196 -24.76 8.84 6.23
CA GLU A 196 -24.07 10.11 6.45
C GLU A 196 -23.09 10.39 5.30
N ILE A 197 -23.10 11.61 4.77
CA ILE A 197 -22.18 12.08 3.75
C ILE A 197 -21.38 13.24 4.35
N LEU A 198 -20.08 13.03 4.53
CA LEU A 198 -19.11 14.02 4.97
C LEU A 198 -18.57 14.74 3.73
N PHE A 199 -18.99 15.98 3.51
CA PHE A 199 -18.57 16.78 2.37
C PHE A 199 -17.52 17.82 2.76
N HIS A 200 -16.42 17.85 2.01
CA HIS A 200 -15.32 18.78 2.16
C HIS A 200 -15.20 19.66 0.91
N ASP A 201 -15.65 20.92 1.03
CA ASP A 201 -15.52 21.93 -0.02
C ASP A 201 -14.08 22.42 -0.11
N LEU A 202 -13.30 21.78 -0.99
CA LEU A 202 -11.90 22.07 -1.22
C LEU A 202 -11.61 22.15 -2.72
N PHE A 203 -10.71 23.05 -3.10
CA PHE A 203 -10.20 23.09 -4.47
C PHE A 203 -9.34 21.86 -4.75
N THR A 204 -9.85 20.97 -5.61
CA THR A 204 -9.20 19.70 -5.99
C THR A 204 -8.75 19.65 -7.45
N SER A 205 -8.69 20.79 -8.15
CA SER A 205 -8.36 20.85 -9.58
C SER A 205 -9.24 19.96 -10.47
N GLY A 206 -10.54 19.87 -10.14
CA GLY A 206 -11.51 19.07 -10.90
C GLY A 206 -11.41 17.56 -10.66
N ILE A 207 -10.80 17.14 -9.55
CA ILE A 207 -10.72 15.74 -9.12
C ILE A 207 -11.72 15.51 -7.98
N LEU A 208 -12.60 14.53 -8.17
CA LEU A 208 -13.43 13.98 -7.09
C LEU A 208 -12.62 12.96 -6.31
N TYR A 209 -12.61 13.07 -4.98
CA TYR A 209 -12.21 12.00 -4.07
C TYR A 209 -13.46 11.50 -3.35
N ALA A 210 -13.71 10.19 -3.41
CA ALA A 210 -14.88 9.57 -2.81
C ALA A 210 -14.48 8.33 -2.02
N ASP A 211 -14.91 8.25 -0.76
CA ASP A 211 -14.75 7.10 0.10
C ASP A 211 -16.12 6.54 0.49
N VAL A 212 -16.28 5.22 0.42
CA VAL A 212 -17.46 4.49 0.89
C VAL A 212 -17.02 3.59 2.04
N GLY A 213 -17.41 3.97 3.25
CA GLY A 213 -17.04 3.32 4.51
C GLY A 213 -18.14 2.41 5.03
N PHE A 214 -17.76 1.16 5.34
CA PHE A 214 -18.62 0.15 5.94
C PHE A 214 -18.18 -0.15 7.37
N ASN A 215 -19.12 -0.14 8.31
CA ASN A 215 -18.83 -0.43 9.70
C ASN A 215 -18.58 -1.93 9.91
N LEU A 216 -17.42 -2.28 10.45
CA LEU A 216 -17.01 -3.67 10.60
C LEU A 216 -17.59 -4.35 11.84
N LYS A 217 -18.29 -3.64 12.74
CA LYS A 217 -18.88 -4.23 13.96
C LYS A 217 -19.87 -5.37 13.70
N TYR A 218 -20.36 -5.52 12.46
CA TYR A 218 -21.29 -6.57 12.06
C TYR A 218 -20.58 -7.86 11.61
N VAL A 219 -19.25 -7.83 11.48
CA VAL A 219 -18.45 -8.98 11.05
C VAL A 219 -18.27 -9.97 12.19
N PRO A 220 -18.69 -11.24 12.04
CA PRO A 220 -18.42 -12.29 13.04
C PRO A 220 -16.92 -12.42 13.34
N GLN A 221 -16.56 -12.58 14.62
CA GLN A 221 -15.16 -12.66 15.07
C GLN A 221 -14.31 -13.65 14.24
N ARG A 222 -14.87 -14.83 13.92
CA ARG A 222 -14.19 -15.87 13.12
C ARG A 222 -13.78 -15.42 11.70
N LEU A 223 -14.41 -14.38 11.17
CA LEU A 223 -14.16 -13.84 9.83
C LEU A 223 -13.20 -12.63 9.84
N LEU A 224 -12.83 -12.11 11.01
CA LEU A 224 -11.93 -10.94 11.09
C LEU A 224 -10.61 -11.13 10.34
N PRO A 225 -9.94 -12.30 10.39
CA PRO A 225 -8.68 -12.48 9.66
C PRO A 225 -8.85 -12.39 8.14
N TYR A 226 -10.04 -12.68 7.59
CA TYR A 226 -10.29 -12.56 6.14
C TYR A 226 -10.35 -11.09 5.67
N LEU A 227 -10.56 -10.13 6.56
CA LEU A 227 -10.65 -8.71 6.23
C LEU A 227 -9.39 -8.20 5.51
N GLY A 228 -8.20 -8.67 5.93
CA GLY A 228 -6.92 -8.28 5.32
C GLY A 228 -6.78 -8.70 3.84
N LEU A 229 -7.63 -9.61 3.36
CA LEU A 229 -7.70 -10.04 1.96
C LEU A 229 -8.93 -9.51 1.24
N PHE A 230 -10.01 -9.21 1.97
CA PHE A 230 -11.32 -8.91 1.40
C PHE A 230 -11.28 -7.76 0.40
N GLY A 231 -10.63 -6.65 0.75
CA GLY A 231 -10.52 -5.49 -0.16
C GLY A 231 -9.84 -5.83 -1.48
N ARG A 232 -8.74 -6.60 -1.42
CA ARG A 232 -8.05 -7.10 -2.62
C ARG A 232 -8.93 -8.08 -3.41
N ALA A 233 -9.63 -9.00 -2.72
CA ALA A 233 -10.53 -9.94 -3.38
C ALA A 233 -11.60 -9.22 -4.21
N MET A 234 -12.22 -8.17 -3.65
CA MET A 234 -13.24 -7.37 -4.33
C MET A 234 -12.72 -6.67 -5.59
N MET A 235 -11.47 -6.17 -5.57
CA MET A 235 -10.90 -5.39 -6.69
C MET A 235 -10.08 -6.22 -7.68
N GLU A 236 -9.61 -7.42 -7.30
CA GLU A 236 -8.65 -8.21 -8.07
C GLU A 236 -9.18 -9.58 -8.53
N MET A 237 -10.43 -9.94 -8.26
CA MET A 237 -11.02 -11.22 -8.69
C MET A 237 -11.99 -11.11 -9.88
N GLY A 238 -12.33 -9.89 -10.30
CA GLY A 238 -13.34 -9.63 -11.33
C GLY A 238 -14.75 -9.55 -10.75
N THR A 239 -15.73 -9.42 -11.63
CA THR A 239 -17.15 -9.27 -11.31
C THR A 239 -17.97 -10.34 -12.03
N GLU A 240 -19.29 -10.33 -11.86
CA GLU A 240 -20.19 -11.20 -12.63
C GLU A 240 -20.08 -11.00 -14.15
N THR A 241 -19.71 -9.81 -14.60
CA THR A 241 -19.69 -9.41 -16.01
C THR A 241 -18.29 -9.32 -16.61
N GLU A 242 -17.25 -9.18 -15.79
CA GLU A 242 -15.88 -8.92 -16.23
C GLU A 242 -14.88 -9.82 -15.48
N ASP A 243 -13.82 -10.25 -16.18
CA ASP A 243 -12.68 -10.89 -15.50
C ASP A 243 -11.81 -9.84 -14.78
N PHE A 244 -10.81 -10.31 -14.02
CA PHE A 244 -9.94 -9.44 -13.24
C PHE A 244 -9.02 -8.55 -14.12
N VAL A 245 -8.75 -8.93 -15.37
CA VAL A 245 -7.95 -8.13 -16.30
C VAL A 245 -8.78 -6.97 -16.83
N THR A 246 -9.97 -7.25 -17.34
CA THR A 246 -10.92 -6.23 -17.83
C THR A 246 -11.31 -5.26 -16.72
N LEU A 247 -11.59 -5.75 -15.52
CA LEU A 247 -11.88 -4.89 -14.37
C LEU A 247 -10.70 -3.96 -14.04
N SER A 248 -9.48 -4.49 -14.03
CA SER A 248 -8.26 -3.69 -13.78
C SER A 248 -8.03 -2.63 -14.87
N GLN A 249 -8.27 -2.97 -16.13
CA GLN A 249 -8.18 -2.02 -17.24
C GLN A 249 -9.25 -0.92 -17.12
N ARG A 250 -10.49 -1.30 -16.79
CA ARG A 250 -11.60 -0.36 -16.59
C ARG A 250 -11.31 0.63 -15.45
N MET A 251 -10.80 0.13 -14.32
CA MET A 251 -10.33 0.97 -13.21
C MET A 251 -9.25 1.95 -13.67
N GLY A 252 -8.22 1.47 -14.37
CA GLY A 252 -7.11 2.30 -14.83
C GLY A 252 -7.47 3.29 -15.93
N LYS A 253 -8.49 3.00 -16.75
CA LYS A 253 -8.95 3.84 -17.88
C LYS A 253 -9.82 5.01 -17.45
N TYR A 254 -10.67 4.81 -16.44
CA TYR A 254 -11.67 5.81 -16.06
C TYR A 254 -11.43 6.48 -14.70
N THR A 255 -10.42 6.05 -13.94
CA THR A 255 -10.15 6.58 -12.60
C THR A 255 -8.66 6.87 -12.41
N GLY A 256 -8.33 7.63 -11.38
CA GLY A 256 -6.96 7.80 -10.89
C GLY A 256 -6.51 6.70 -9.94
N GLY A 257 -7.31 5.66 -9.78
CA GLY A 257 -7.11 4.57 -8.85
C GLY A 257 -8.31 4.39 -7.92
N ILE A 258 -8.59 3.12 -7.62
CA ILE A 258 -9.51 2.67 -6.58
C ILE A 258 -8.69 1.77 -5.65
N SER A 259 -8.92 1.90 -4.35
CA SER A 259 -8.30 1.03 -3.37
C SER A 259 -9.24 0.79 -2.20
N SER A 260 -8.75 0.03 -1.22
CA SER A 260 -9.44 -0.18 0.03
C SER A 260 -8.49 -0.07 1.20
N SER A 261 -9.03 0.29 2.36
CA SER A 261 -8.29 0.35 3.60
C SER A 261 -9.17 -0.10 4.75
N ILE A 262 -8.53 -0.58 5.81
CA ILE A 262 -9.18 -0.89 7.07
C ILE A 262 -8.63 0.09 8.09
N VAL A 263 -9.53 0.75 8.81
CA VAL A 263 -9.19 1.67 9.88
C VAL A 263 -9.84 1.17 11.16
N SER A 264 -9.05 1.05 12.21
CA SER A 264 -9.54 0.73 13.56
C SER A 264 -8.96 1.71 14.56
N SER A 265 -9.77 2.18 15.48
CA SER A 265 -9.31 3.04 16.58
C SER A 265 -10.08 2.74 17.87
N LEU A 266 -9.43 2.97 19.00
CA LEU A 266 -10.11 2.98 20.30
C LEU A 266 -10.87 4.30 20.45
N ASN A 267 -12.17 4.19 20.69
CA ASN A 267 -12.97 5.31 21.13
C ASN A 267 -12.76 5.52 22.64
N GLU A 268 -11.94 6.50 23.03
CA GLU A 268 -11.63 6.76 24.45
C GLU A 268 -12.88 6.97 25.32
N SER A 269 -13.89 7.65 24.77
CA SER A 269 -15.13 7.98 25.48
C SER A 269 -15.99 6.74 25.73
N ARG A 270 -16.13 5.86 24.73
CA ARG A 270 -16.96 4.65 24.80
C ARG A 270 -16.20 3.42 25.29
N ARG A 271 -14.87 3.45 25.29
CA ARG A 271 -13.98 2.30 25.50
C ARG A 271 -14.27 1.15 24.53
N GLU A 272 -14.72 1.48 23.33
CA GLU A 272 -15.07 0.53 22.25
C GLU A 272 -14.11 0.70 21.07
N THR A 273 -13.91 -0.35 20.29
CA THR A 273 -13.18 -0.25 19.01
C THR A 273 -14.14 0.18 17.91
N ASP A 274 -13.87 1.34 17.31
CA ASP A 274 -14.48 1.71 16.03
C ASP A 274 -13.64 1.09 14.91
N ALA A 275 -14.23 0.22 14.10
CA ALA A 275 -13.54 -0.42 12.98
C ALA A 275 -14.36 -0.27 11.69
N TRP A 276 -13.68 0.11 10.63
CA TRP A 276 -14.28 0.50 9.35
C TRP A 276 -13.45 -0.05 8.20
N MET A 277 -14.13 -0.41 7.13
CA MET A 277 -13.50 -0.69 5.85
C MET A 277 -13.95 0.35 4.83
N PHE A 278 -12.99 1.03 4.23
CA PHE A 278 -13.24 2.02 3.19
C PHE A 278 -12.88 1.45 1.84
N PHE A 279 -13.76 1.66 0.87
CA PHE A 279 -13.44 1.57 -0.55
C PHE A 279 -13.39 3.00 -1.08
N TRP A 280 -12.23 3.42 -1.56
CA TRP A 280 -12.01 4.80 -1.97
C TRP A 280 -11.52 4.87 -3.40
N GLY A 281 -11.93 5.92 -4.08
CA GLY A 281 -11.57 6.16 -5.47
C GLY A 281 -11.42 7.64 -5.75
N LYS A 282 -10.61 7.92 -6.77
CA LYS A 282 -10.42 9.27 -7.26
C LYS A 282 -10.60 9.32 -8.76
N THR A 283 -11.23 10.37 -9.26
CA THR A 283 -11.44 10.51 -10.70
C THR A 283 -11.63 11.97 -11.10
N MET A 284 -11.42 12.29 -12.39
CA MET A 284 -11.82 13.59 -12.92
C MET A 284 -13.34 13.73 -12.82
N THR A 285 -13.84 14.91 -12.49
CA THR A 285 -15.29 15.17 -12.33
C THR A 285 -16.14 14.68 -13.50
N SER A 286 -15.62 14.76 -14.74
CA SER A 286 -16.27 14.25 -15.96
C SER A 286 -16.46 12.73 -16.00
N GLN A 287 -15.68 11.98 -15.21
CA GLN A 287 -15.69 10.52 -15.16
C GLN A 287 -16.34 9.97 -13.88
N THR A 288 -17.01 10.82 -13.09
CA THR A 288 -17.67 10.44 -11.83
C THR A 288 -18.62 9.25 -12.00
N GLY A 289 -19.48 9.28 -13.03
CA GLY A 289 -20.40 8.16 -13.29
C GLY A 289 -19.67 6.83 -13.48
N LYS A 290 -18.52 6.82 -14.16
CA LYS A 290 -17.71 5.61 -14.36
C LYS A 290 -17.11 5.09 -13.06
N LEU A 291 -16.63 5.99 -12.18
CA LEU A 291 -16.17 5.59 -10.86
C LEU A 291 -17.29 4.92 -10.04
N LEU A 292 -18.49 5.51 -10.04
CA LEU A 292 -19.63 4.97 -9.31
C LEU A 292 -20.11 3.63 -9.88
N ASP A 293 -20.13 3.47 -11.21
CA ASP A 293 -20.43 2.18 -11.86
C ASP A 293 -19.41 1.10 -11.46
N ILE A 294 -18.12 1.45 -11.42
CA ILE A 294 -17.08 0.50 -10.99
C ILE A 294 -17.23 0.13 -9.52
N LEU A 295 -17.43 1.11 -8.63
CA LEU A 295 -17.66 0.85 -7.21
C LEU A 295 -18.91 -0.01 -7.00
N HIS A 296 -19.97 0.24 -7.76
CA HIS A 296 -21.18 -0.58 -7.72
C HIS A 296 -20.87 -2.04 -8.06
N ASP A 297 -20.19 -2.31 -9.18
CA ASP A 297 -19.90 -3.69 -9.59
C ASP A 297 -18.92 -4.39 -8.63
N VAL A 298 -17.87 -3.69 -8.21
CA VAL A 298 -16.89 -4.21 -7.25
C VAL A 298 -17.57 -4.57 -5.93
N LEU A 299 -18.49 -3.75 -5.44
CA LEU A 299 -19.15 -3.97 -4.15
C LEU A 299 -20.28 -4.97 -4.23
N LEU A 300 -21.10 -4.97 -5.30
CA LEU A 300 -22.36 -5.71 -5.35
C LEU A 300 -22.32 -6.98 -6.17
N THR A 301 -21.46 -7.07 -7.19
CA THR A 301 -21.36 -8.23 -8.08
C THR A 301 -19.95 -8.83 -8.15
N PRO A 302 -19.19 -8.95 -7.03
CA PRO A 302 -17.85 -9.51 -7.07
C PRO A 302 -17.85 -11.00 -7.40
N ARG A 303 -16.90 -11.44 -8.22
CA ARG A 303 -16.71 -12.86 -8.52
C ARG A 303 -15.79 -13.52 -7.48
N LEU A 304 -16.37 -14.00 -6.38
CA LEU A 304 -15.62 -14.64 -5.29
C LEU A 304 -15.28 -16.12 -5.53
N ASP A 305 -15.85 -16.76 -6.54
CA ASP A 305 -15.73 -18.20 -6.80
C ASP A 305 -14.46 -18.61 -7.59
N HIS A 306 -13.58 -17.65 -7.92
CA HIS A 306 -12.38 -17.89 -8.71
C HIS A 306 -11.18 -18.38 -7.86
N ARG A 307 -11.19 -19.66 -7.48
CA ARG A 307 -10.17 -20.30 -6.60
C ARG A 307 -8.73 -19.93 -6.92
N GLU A 308 -8.29 -20.11 -8.16
CA GLU A 308 -6.87 -19.91 -8.54
C GLU A 308 -6.41 -18.46 -8.35
N ARG A 309 -7.33 -17.51 -8.54
CA ARG A 309 -7.03 -16.09 -8.38
C ARG A 309 -6.95 -15.73 -6.91
N PHE A 310 -7.90 -16.22 -6.11
CA PHE A 310 -7.84 -16.05 -4.66
C PHE A 310 -6.57 -16.69 -4.06
N ARG A 311 -6.19 -17.87 -4.53
CA ARG A 311 -4.94 -18.55 -4.15
C ARG A 311 -3.71 -17.67 -4.40
N GLN A 312 -3.63 -17.04 -5.58
CA GLN A 312 -2.55 -16.10 -5.89
C GLN A 312 -2.54 -14.91 -4.93
N ILE A 313 -3.71 -14.31 -4.63
CA ILE A 313 -3.83 -13.19 -3.69
C ILE A 313 -3.34 -13.61 -2.29
N VAL A 314 -3.72 -14.79 -1.80
CA VAL A 314 -3.26 -15.34 -0.51
C VAL A 314 -1.74 -15.53 -0.50
N LEU A 315 -1.17 -16.18 -1.52
CA LEU A 315 0.26 -16.48 -1.59
C LEU A 315 1.12 -15.22 -1.73
N ASP A 316 0.67 -14.25 -2.53
CA ASP A 316 1.36 -12.96 -2.68
C ASP A 316 1.28 -12.15 -1.36
N THR A 317 0.13 -12.15 -0.68
CA THR A 317 -0.03 -11.46 0.62
C THR A 317 0.86 -12.10 1.69
N LYS A 318 0.85 -13.44 1.79
CA LYS A 318 1.72 -14.21 2.70
C LYS A 318 3.20 -13.87 2.45
N SER A 319 3.64 -13.97 1.20
CA SER A 319 5.02 -13.67 0.80
C SER A 319 5.45 -12.25 1.20
N SER A 320 4.58 -11.26 0.96
CA SER A 320 4.84 -9.87 1.31
C SER A 320 5.02 -9.69 2.81
N ARG A 321 4.13 -10.32 3.61
CA ARG A 321 4.21 -10.28 5.08
C ARG A 321 5.48 -10.94 5.61
N GLU A 322 5.85 -12.11 5.10
CA GLU A 322 7.10 -12.80 5.50
C GLU A 322 8.34 -11.97 5.20
N ASN A 323 8.40 -11.36 4.01
CA ASN A 323 9.53 -10.50 3.61
C ASN A 323 9.63 -9.21 4.45
N SER A 324 8.52 -8.69 4.95
CA SER A 324 8.50 -7.47 5.77
C SER A 324 9.03 -7.67 7.19
N LEU A 325 9.10 -8.91 7.70
CA LEU A 325 9.51 -9.18 9.08
C LEU A 325 10.95 -8.71 9.35
N ALA A 326 11.87 -8.95 8.41
CA ALA A 326 13.28 -8.61 8.57
C ALA A 326 13.55 -7.11 8.43
N SER A 327 12.87 -6.42 7.51
CA SER A 327 13.09 -5.00 7.23
C SER A 327 12.27 -4.06 8.11
N ALA A 328 11.15 -4.53 8.67
CA ALA A 328 10.19 -3.72 9.43
C ALA A 328 9.76 -4.38 10.75
N GLY A 329 10.67 -5.10 11.43
CA GLY A 329 10.34 -5.81 12.68
C GLY A 329 9.84 -4.93 13.82
N HIS A 330 10.16 -3.63 13.84
CA HIS A 330 9.57 -2.68 14.79
C HIS A 330 8.04 -2.57 14.65
N GLY A 331 7.49 -2.70 13.44
CA GLY A 331 6.05 -2.73 13.20
C GLY A 331 5.39 -3.99 13.78
N VAL A 332 6.09 -5.12 13.71
CA VAL A 332 5.65 -6.39 14.34
C VAL A 332 5.59 -6.23 15.86
N VAL A 333 6.64 -5.68 16.47
CA VAL A 333 6.69 -5.40 17.91
C VAL A 333 5.55 -4.46 18.32
N GLY A 334 5.36 -3.35 17.58
CA GLY A 334 4.28 -2.41 17.85
C GLY A 334 2.88 -3.02 17.76
N ALA A 335 2.64 -3.88 16.76
CA ALA A 335 1.36 -4.59 16.61
C ALA A 335 1.11 -5.57 17.76
N ARG A 336 2.11 -6.41 18.09
CA ARG A 336 2.06 -7.34 19.23
C ARG A 336 1.79 -6.63 20.55
N LEU A 337 2.54 -5.57 20.85
CA LEU A 337 2.33 -4.75 22.05
C LEU A 337 0.93 -4.12 22.07
N GLY A 338 0.47 -3.57 20.93
CA GLY A 338 -0.88 -3.03 20.81
C GLY A 338 -1.96 -4.04 21.20
N ALA A 339 -1.80 -5.30 20.77
CA ALA A 339 -2.70 -6.40 21.11
C ALA A 339 -2.69 -6.81 22.59
N CYS A 340 -1.68 -6.40 23.37
CA CYS A 340 -1.67 -6.55 24.83
C CYS A 340 -2.51 -5.49 25.54
N PHE A 341 -2.72 -4.31 24.92
CA PHE A 341 -3.27 -3.14 25.63
C PHE A 341 -4.76 -2.91 25.41
N ASN A 342 -5.29 -3.14 24.20
CA ASN A 342 -6.69 -2.85 23.92
C ASN A 342 -7.26 -3.64 22.74
N ALA A 343 -8.59 -3.61 22.64
CA ALA A 343 -9.35 -4.31 21.61
C ALA A 343 -9.04 -3.83 20.18
N SER A 344 -8.63 -2.57 19.97
CA SER A 344 -8.23 -2.07 18.64
C SER A 344 -6.88 -2.62 18.22
N GLY A 345 -5.95 -2.76 19.17
CA GLY A 345 -4.66 -3.41 18.94
C GLY A 345 -4.82 -4.90 18.65
N TRP A 346 -5.69 -5.59 19.40
CA TRP A 346 -6.06 -6.98 19.12
C TRP A 346 -6.67 -7.14 17.73
N PHE A 347 -7.63 -6.28 17.35
CA PHE A 347 -8.20 -6.28 16.00
C PHE A 347 -7.12 -6.10 14.93
N ASN A 348 -6.21 -5.14 15.11
CA ASN A 348 -5.13 -4.89 14.15
C ASN A 348 -4.19 -6.11 14.02
N GLU A 349 -3.91 -6.81 15.12
CA GLU A 349 -3.09 -8.02 15.10
C GLU A 349 -3.75 -9.15 14.29
N MET A 350 -5.07 -9.30 14.38
CA MET A 350 -5.83 -10.29 13.60
C MET A 350 -5.88 -10.00 12.10
N VAL A 351 -5.80 -8.72 11.69
CA VAL A 351 -6.02 -8.29 10.30
C VAL A 351 -4.72 -7.97 9.56
N HIS A 352 -3.67 -7.54 10.27
CA HIS A 352 -2.40 -7.11 9.68
C HIS A 352 -1.15 -7.66 10.37
N GLY A 353 -1.29 -8.17 11.60
CA GLY A 353 -0.18 -8.53 12.46
C GLY A 353 0.43 -9.91 12.21
N THR A 354 1.04 -10.46 13.25
CA THR A 354 1.67 -11.78 13.21
C THR A 354 0.62 -12.90 13.26
N GLU A 355 -0.46 -12.73 14.03
CA GLU A 355 -1.60 -13.66 14.01
C GLU A 355 -2.20 -13.75 12.60
N TYR A 356 -2.31 -12.62 11.91
CA TYR A 356 -2.71 -12.59 10.50
C TYR A 356 -1.74 -13.37 9.59
N LEU A 357 -0.43 -13.27 9.80
CA LEU A 357 0.54 -14.07 9.04
C LEU A 357 0.36 -15.58 9.28
N PHE A 358 0.11 -16.00 10.52
CA PHE A 358 -0.20 -17.41 10.82
C PHE A 358 -1.50 -17.86 10.15
N PHE A 359 -2.54 -17.02 10.19
CA PHE A 359 -3.77 -17.25 9.43
C PHE A 359 -3.51 -17.41 7.92
N LEU A 360 -2.70 -16.55 7.30
CA LEU A 360 -2.39 -16.64 5.87
C LEU A 360 -1.68 -17.95 5.50
N ARG A 361 -0.80 -18.46 6.37
CA ARG A 361 -0.12 -19.75 6.17
C ARG A 361 -1.10 -20.91 6.15
N GLU A 362 -2.04 -20.92 7.09
CA GLU A 362 -3.07 -21.95 7.16
C GLU A 362 -4.10 -21.80 6.02
N LEU A 363 -4.51 -20.57 5.72
CA LEU A 363 -5.45 -20.29 4.63
C LEU A 363 -4.88 -20.74 3.28
N ALA A 364 -3.58 -20.56 3.03
CA ALA A 364 -2.95 -21.03 1.79
C ALA A 364 -3.14 -22.54 1.59
N ARG A 365 -3.09 -23.32 2.67
CA ARG A 365 -3.35 -24.76 2.66
C ARG A 365 -4.85 -25.06 2.50
N LYS A 366 -5.70 -24.37 3.25
CA LYS A 366 -7.17 -24.54 3.21
C LYS A 366 -7.77 -24.22 1.83
N VAL A 367 -7.20 -23.28 1.07
CA VAL A 367 -7.64 -22.98 -0.31
C VAL A 367 -7.46 -24.18 -1.24
N ASP A 368 -6.40 -24.97 -1.05
CA ASP A 368 -6.11 -26.16 -1.86
C ASP A 368 -6.93 -27.37 -1.39
N GLU A 369 -7.16 -27.50 -0.09
CA GLU A 369 -7.81 -28.67 0.52
C GLU A 369 -9.35 -28.55 0.65
N ASP A 370 -9.87 -27.37 0.96
CA ASP A 370 -11.30 -27.12 1.25
C ASP A 370 -11.76 -25.74 0.75
N TRP A 371 -11.69 -25.57 -0.57
CA TRP A 371 -12.20 -24.38 -1.25
C TRP A 371 -13.68 -24.05 -0.93
N PRO A 372 -14.62 -25.02 -0.88
CA PRO A 372 -16.02 -24.72 -0.57
C PRO A 372 -16.20 -24.00 0.78
N ALA A 373 -15.47 -24.40 1.82
CA ALA A 373 -15.53 -23.71 3.11
C ALA A 373 -14.95 -22.29 3.02
N VAL A 374 -13.82 -22.10 2.31
CA VAL A 374 -13.22 -20.77 2.10
C VAL A 374 -14.16 -19.84 1.34
N LEU A 375 -14.80 -20.34 0.28
CA LEU A 375 -15.77 -19.58 -0.50
C LEU A 375 -16.98 -19.18 0.34
N SER A 376 -17.48 -20.10 1.17
CA SER A 376 -18.57 -19.81 2.10
C SER A 376 -18.20 -18.71 3.09
N ASP A 377 -16.97 -18.71 3.61
CA ASP A 377 -16.46 -17.66 4.49
C ASP A 377 -16.36 -16.29 3.79
N LEU A 378 -15.88 -16.26 2.53
CA LEU A 378 -15.82 -15.03 1.72
C LEU A 378 -17.20 -14.46 1.43
N GLN A 379 -18.17 -15.31 1.10
CA GLN A 379 -19.56 -14.90 0.84
C GLN A 379 -20.24 -14.40 2.12
N ALA A 380 -20.03 -15.09 3.25
CA ALA A 380 -20.53 -14.65 4.55
C ALA A 380 -19.92 -13.30 4.95
N LEU A 381 -18.64 -13.07 4.68
CA LEU A 381 -17.97 -11.79 4.93
C LEU A 381 -18.53 -10.67 4.05
N HIS A 382 -18.72 -10.94 2.76
CA HIS A 382 -19.36 -9.99 1.82
C HIS A 382 -20.73 -9.55 2.33
N GLN A 383 -21.59 -10.50 2.71
CA GLN A 383 -22.93 -10.22 3.24
C GLN A 383 -22.92 -9.48 4.60
N ALA A 384 -21.84 -9.60 5.37
CA ALA A 384 -21.69 -8.93 6.67
C ALA A 384 -21.19 -7.49 6.54
N ILE A 385 -20.49 -7.13 5.46
CA ILE A 385 -19.90 -5.80 5.25
C ILE A 385 -20.75 -4.96 4.30
N ILE A 386 -21.17 -5.53 3.17
CA ILE A 386 -21.77 -4.77 2.07
C ILE A 386 -23.26 -4.56 2.32
N HIS A 387 -23.56 -3.53 3.11
CA HIS A 387 -24.92 -3.05 3.34
C HIS A 387 -24.92 -1.55 3.68
N ARG A 388 -26.06 -0.89 3.45
CA ARG A 388 -26.24 0.54 3.70
C ARG A 388 -26.31 0.90 5.20
N GLY A 389 -26.72 -0.04 6.05
CA GLY A 389 -26.87 0.20 7.50
C GLY A 389 -25.55 0.60 8.17
N GLY A 390 -25.44 1.81 8.68
CA GLY A 390 -24.20 2.31 9.30
C GLY A 390 -23.06 2.57 8.31
N MET A 391 -23.37 2.76 7.02
CA MET A 391 -22.43 3.22 6.00
C MET A 391 -22.19 4.73 6.13
N ILE A 392 -20.94 5.16 5.94
CA ILE A 392 -20.55 6.58 5.89
C ILE A 392 -19.84 6.83 4.57
N CYS A 393 -20.12 7.96 3.94
CA CYS A 393 -19.42 8.39 2.74
C CYS A 393 -18.64 9.66 2.99
N ASN A 394 -17.46 9.76 2.40
CA ASN A 394 -16.64 10.97 2.44
C ASN A 394 -16.42 11.47 1.02
N ILE A 395 -16.62 12.77 0.80
CA ILE A 395 -16.53 13.40 -0.51
C ILE A 395 -15.70 14.68 -0.40
N THR A 396 -14.65 14.79 -1.20
CA THR A 396 -13.83 16.01 -1.29
C THR A 396 -13.84 16.52 -2.72
N LEU A 397 -14.42 17.71 -2.92
CA LEU A 397 -14.58 18.38 -4.22
C LEU A 397 -15.00 19.84 -4.00
N ASP A 398 -14.82 20.71 -4.99
CA ASP A 398 -15.40 22.06 -4.93
C ASP A 398 -16.95 22.03 -4.92
N GLY A 399 -17.56 22.95 -4.18
CA GLY A 399 -19.01 23.01 -3.98
C GLY A 399 -19.83 23.09 -5.28
N GLU A 400 -19.36 23.80 -6.30
CA GLU A 400 -20.05 23.91 -7.60
C GLU A 400 -20.13 22.55 -8.31
N SER A 401 -19.01 21.83 -8.36
CA SER A 401 -18.96 20.51 -8.96
C SER A 401 -19.71 19.48 -8.12
N TRP A 402 -19.65 19.57 -6.79
CA TRP A 402 -20.44 18.70 -5.92
C TRP A 402 -21.95 18.87 -6.11
N ALA A 403 -22.46 20.10 -6.19
CA ALA A 403 -23.88 20.35 -6.41
C ALA A 403 -24.43 19.67 -7.68
N ARG A 404 -23.59 19.55 -8.74
CA ARG A 404 -23.94 18.87 -9.99
C ARG A 404 -23.85 17.34 -9.90
N LEU A 405 -22.92 16.81 -9.12
CA LEU A 405 -22.60 15.38 -9.04
C LEU A 405 -23.30 14.65 -7.90
N ALA A 406 -23.75 15.37 -6.86
CA ALA A 406 -24.45 14.81 -5.70
C ALA A 406 -25.66 13.94 -6.07
N PRO A 407 -26.50 14.28 -7.08
CA PRO A 407 -27.59 13.39 -7.49
C PRO A 407 -27.10 12.02 -7.97
N GLN A 408 -26.04 11.95 -8.77
CA GLN A 408 -25.47 10.69 -9.25
C GLN A 408 -24.93 9.84 -8.09
N PHE A 409 -24.31 10.49 -7.10
CA PHE A 409 -23.84 9.81 -5.90
C PHE A 409 -25.00 9.25 -5.08
N ARG A 410 -26.08 10.02 -4.89
CA ARG A 410 -27.29 9.57 -4.18
C ARG A 410 -27.96 8.38 -4.89
N ASP A 411 -28.00 8.40 -6.22
CA ASP A 411 -28.49 7.26 -7.01
C ASP A 411 -27.65 6.00 -6.78
N PHE A 412 -26.33 6.13 -6.66
CA PHE A 412 -25.44 5.03 -6.27
C PHE A 412 -25.79 4.48 -4.88
N LEU A 413 -25.99 5.36 -3.89
CA LEU A 413 -26.38 4.96 -2.53
C LEU A 413 -27.76 4.27 -2.46
N ASP A 414 -28.67 4.59 -3.37
CA ASP A 414 -29.99 3.96 -3.44
C ASP A 414 -29.98 2.55 -4.03
N ARG A 415 -28.92 2.18 -4.76
CA ARG A 415 -28.70 0.80 -5.23
C ARG A 415 -28.06 -0.10 -4.17
N MET A 416 -27.50 0.46 -3.10
CA MET A 416 -26.88 -0.32 -2.03
C MET A 416 -27.93 -1.09 -1.22
N PRO A 417 -27.69 -2.37 -0.89
CA PRO A 417 -28.65 -3.21 -0.19
C PRO A 417 -28.93 -2.67 1.21
N ARG A 418 -30.20 -2.64 1.58
CA ARG A 418 -30.64 -2.32 2.94
C ARG A 418 -30.93 -3.61 3.68
N LYS A 419 -30.29 -3.79 4.84
CA LYS A 419 -30.45 -4.95 5.69
C LYS A 419 -30.36 -4.52 7.14
N GLU A 420 -31.31 -4.96 7.94
CA GLU A 420 -31.18 -4.85 9.39
C GLU A 420 -30.09 -5.81 9.86
N MET A 421 -29.09 -5.26 10.55
CA MET A 421 -27.91 -6.00 10.99
C MET A 421 -27.79 -5.88 12.49
N THR A 422 -27.54 -7.01 13.14
CA THR A 422 -27.21 -7.04 14.57
C THR A 422 -25.69 -6.99 14.72
N PRO A 423 -25.13 -6.09 15.55
CA PRO A 423 -23.70 -6.07 15.82
C PRO A 423 -23.19 -7.45 16.27
N ALA A 424 -22.07 -7.88 15.71
CA ALA A 424 -21.39 -9.08 16.15
C ALA A 424 -20.75 -8.83 17.52
N VAL A 425 -20.69 -9.88 18.34
CA VAL A 425 -19.96 -9.83 19.60
C VAL A 425 -18.51 -10.22 19.32
N TRP A 426 -17.60 -9.33 19.68
CA TRP A 426 -16.16 -9.62 19.71
C TRP A 426 -15.72 -9.82 21.15
N THR A 427 -14.89 -10.84 21.34
CA THR A 427 -14.24 -11.22 22.58
C THR A 427 -12.73 -11.13 22.35
N PRO A 428 -12.13 -9.93 22.53
CA PRO A 428 -10.70 -9.74 22.37
C PRO A 428 -9.90 -10.60 23.35
N GLU A 429 -8.98 -11.40 22.81
CA GLU A 429 -8.02 -12.15 23.60
C GLU A 429 -6.72 -11.33 23.65
N LEU A 430 -6.56 -10.54 24.71
CA LEU A 430 -5.36 -9.71 24.85
C LEU A 430 -4.15 -10.62 25.10
N LEU A 431 -3.09 -10.37 24.34
CA LEU A 431 -1.82 -11.07 24.52
C LEU A 431 -1.19 -10.67 25.86
N GLY A 432 -0.42 -11.58 26.45
CA GLY A 432 0.23 -11.34 27.75
C GLY A 432 1.52 -12.13 27.88
N GLY A 433 2.40 -11.64 28.77
CA GLY A 433 3.73 -12.21 28.98
C GLY A 433 4.81 -11.58 28.09
N PHE A 434 6.06 -12.01 28.30
CA PHE A 434 7.18 -11.63 27.47
C PHE A 434 7.32 -12.63 26.31
N GLU A 435 7.46 -12.12 25.09
CA GLU A 435 7.60 -12.92 23.88
C GLU A 435 8.94 -12.67 23.18
N GLY A 436 9.48 -13.71 22.56
CA GLY A 436 10.62 -13.63 21.66
C GLY A 436 10.24 -14.20 20.30
N LEU A 437 10.20 -13.35 19.27
CA LEU A 437 9.91 -13.77 17.90
C LEU A 437 11.22 -13.90 17.11
N ALA A 438 11.58 -15.13 16.75
CA ALA A 438 12.82 -15.41 16.03
C ALA A 438 12.64 -15.15 14.52
N ILE A 439 13.57 -14.38 13.96
CA ILE A 439 13.70 -14.14 12.52
C ILE A 439 15.18 -14.25 12.11
N PRO A 440 15.50 -14.64 10.86
CA PRO A 440 16.87 -14.64 10.37
C PRO A 440 17.31 -13.19 10.06
N ALA A 441 17.74 -12.45 11.09
CA ALA A 441 18.21 -11.07 10.97
C ALA A 441 19.44 -10.81 11.85
N GLN A 442 20.30 -9.87 11.42
CA GLN A 442 21.47 -9.41 12.19
C GLN A 442 21.13 -8.33 13.24
N VAL A 443 19.94 -7.71 13.12
CA VAL A 443 19.46 -6.67 14.03
C VAL A 443 18.22 -7.14 14.75
N ASN A 444 18.11 -6.76 16.03
CA ASN A 444 16.93 -7.01 16.84
C ASN A 444 16.02 -5.78 16.86
N PHE A 445 14.73 -6.02 16.95
CA PHE A 445 13.73 -5.00 17.22
C PHE A 445 13.15 -5.27 18.60
N VAL A 446 13.22 -4.28 19.50
CA VAL A 446 12.87 -4.44 20.92
C VAL A 446 11.94 -3.29 21.32
N GLY A 447 10.86 -3.59 22.04
CA GLY A 447 9.85 -2.63 22.48
C GLY A 447 9.14 -3.06 23.75
#